data_AF-A0A7Y3XKX2-F1
#
_entry.id   AF-A0A7Y3XKX2-F1
#
_cell.length_a   1.000
_cell.length_b   1.000
_cell.length_c   1.000
_cell.angle_alpha   90.00
_cell.angle_beta   90.00
_cell.angle_gamma   90.00
#
_symmetry.space_group_name_H-M   'P 1'
#
loop_
_entity.id
_entity.type
_entity.pdbx_description
1 polymer ?
#
loop_
_entity_poly.entity_id
_entity_poly.type
_entity_poly.pdbx_seq_one_letter_code
_entity_poly.pdbx_strand_id
1 'polypeptide(L)'
;MIKKKDIKKTYYNLKDMSDVYFDLDNIFIFSKKETKMETVERIKKEEKIKDKESFAYYAGQIAYYLLNQSKSAEKTHAMIEPFINMNNFGLLAERIKELFNSYKHAIPLNAKRFNEMFSEMWGFLYDNKEEKFTRDLKTLFYAGYFNSNENIFYASSKEGEK
;
A
#
# COMPACT_ATOMS: atom_id res chain seq x y z
N MET A 1 -21.75 19.36 35.50
CA MET A 1 -20.42 19.47 34.86
C MET A 1 -20.10 18.16 34.14
N ILE A 2 -19.77 18.27 32.86
CA ILE A 2 -19.67 17.17 31.89
C ILE A 2 -18.42 16.33 32.17
N LYS A 3 -18.57 15.01 32.33
CA LYS A 3 -17.46 14.05 32.38
C LYS A 3 -16.79 14.02 30.99
N LYS A 4 -15.53 14.44 30.90
CA LYS A 4 -14.70 14.25 29.70
C LYS A 4 -14.56 12.74 29.47
N LYS A 5 -15.12 12.26 28.37
CA LYS A 5 -15.04 10.88 27.92
C LYS A 5 -13.66 10.68 27.32
N ASP A 6 -12.82 9.90 27.99
CA ASP A 6 -11.47 9.57 27.53
C ASP A 6 -11.53 8.92 26.14
N ILE A 7 -10.99 9.63 25.16
CA ILE A 7 -10.76 9.13 23.81
C ILE A 7 -9.56 8.19 23.93
N LYS A 8 -9.81 6.87 23.99
CA LYS A 8 -8.76 5.84 23.87
C LYS A 8 -8.08 6.02 22.51
N LYS A 9 -6.95 6.72 22.53
CA LYS A 9 -6.03 6.88 21.43
C LYS A 9 -5.23 5.58 21.37
N THR A 10 -5.57 4.70 20.44
CA THR A 10 -4.89 3.41 20.24
C THR A 10 -3.51 3.68 19.66
N TYR A 11 -2.56 4.04 20.53
CA TYR A 11 -1.14 4.02 20.16
C TYR A 11 -0.73 2.56 20.10
N TYR A 12 -0.38 2.10 18.90
CA TYR A 12 0.25 0.79 18.74
C TYR A 12 1.57 0.76 19.53
N ASN A 13 1.82 -0.36 20.17
CA ASN A 13 2.99 -0.59 21.01
C ASN A 13 4.23 -0.65 20.11
N LEU A 14 5.29 0.11 20.45
CA LEU A 14 6.56 0.18 19.72
C LEU A 14 7.18 -1.20 19.38
N LYS A 15 6.89 -2.21 20.20
CA LYS A 15 7.32 -3.59 19.98
C LYS A 15 6.69 -4.22 18.74
N ASP A 16 5.41 -3.93 18.48
CA ASP A 16 4.69 -4.48 17.33
C ASP A 16 5.25 -3.90 16.00
N MET A 17 5.64 -2.61 16.02
CA MET A 17 6.36 -1.97 14.92
C MET A 17 7.75 -2.60 14.72
N SER A 18 8.51 -2.79 15.80
CA SER A 18 9.83 -3.42 15.75
C SER A 18 9.77 -4.83 15.17
N ASP A 19 8.78 -5.62 15.56
CA ASP A 19 8.59 -7.00 15.08
C ASP A 19 8.26 -7.02 13.58
N VAL A 20 7.45 -6.07 13.10
CA VAL A 20 7.20 -5.89 11.66
C VAL A 20 8.48 -5.54 10.89
N TYR A 21 9.30 -4.61 11.39
CA TYR A 21 10.57 -4.27 10.74
C TYR A 21 11.57 -5.43 10.78
N PHE A 22 11.67 -6.16 11.89
CA PHE A 22 12.51 -7.35 12.01
C PHE A 22 12.05 -8.49 11.10
N ASP A 23 10.74 -8.68 10.95
CA ASP A 23 10.17 -9.66 10.03
C ASP A 23 10.46 -9.28 8.57
N LEU A 24 10.44 -7.99 8.21
CA LEU A 24 10.81 -7.54 6.86
C LEU A 24 12.27 -7.89 6.53
N ASP A 25 13.19 -7.65 7.48
CA ASP A 25 14.61 -8.00 7.33
C ASP A 25 14.81 -9.52 7.19
N ASN A 26 14.09 -10.33 7.97
CA ASN A 26 14.19 -11.79 7.91
C ASN A 26 13.52 -12.40 6.66
N ILE A 27 12.44 -11.80 6.16
CA ILE A 27 11.74 -12.26 4.96
C ILE A 27 12.58 -12.03 3.69
N PHE A 28 13.45 -11.01 3.69
CA PHE A 28 14.40 -10.79 2.61
C PHE A 28 15.48 -11.87 2.50
N ILE A 29 15.73 -12.63 3.58
CA ILE A 29 16.88 -13.54 3.69
C ILE A 29 16.50 -15.03 3.44
N PHE A 30 15.24 -15.46 3.60
CA PHE A 30 14.89 -16.90 3.49
C PHE A 30 13.54 -17.19 2.81
N SER A 31 13.54 -17.69 1.56
CA SER A 31 13.08 -19.05 1.22
C SER A 31 13.21 -19.35 -0.29
N LYS A 32 13.40 -20.64 -0.62
CA LYS A 32 13.80 -21.17 -1.94
C LYS A 32 12.65 -22.01 -2.53
N LYS A 33 11.78 -21.38 -3.32
CA LYS A 33 10.97 -21.91 -4.44
C LYS A 33 10.18 -20.71 -4.98
N GLU A 34 10.70 -20.11 -6.05
CA GLU A 34 10.49 -18.71 -6.42
C GLU A 34 10.82 -17.77 -5.24
N THR A 35 11.96 -17.07 -5.32
CA THR A 35 12.28 -16.10 -4.26
C THR A 35 11.20 -15.02 -4.27
N LYS A 36 10.81 -14.48 -3.10
CA LYS A 36 9.86 -13.35 -3.05
C LYS A 36 10.31 -12.15 -3.91
N MET A 37 11.61 -12.07 -4.21
CA MET A 37 12.19 -11.13 -5.16
C MET A 37 11.76 -11.42 -6.62
N GLU A 38 11.80 -12.67 -7.07
CA GLU A 38 11.31 -13.06 -8.41
C GLU A 38 9.82 -12.75 -8.57
N THR A 39 9.01 -12.96 -7.52
CA THR A 39 7.60 -12.55 -7.49
C THR A 39 7.45 -11.04 -7.68
N VAL A 40 8.23 -10.22 -6.96
CA VAL A 40 8.20 -8.76 -7.11
C VAL A 40 8.63 -8.33 -8.51
N GLU A 41 9.67 -8.93 -9.07
CA GLU A 41 10.12 -8.63 -10.44
C GLU A 41 9.08 -9.03 -11.50
N ARG A 42 8.40 -10.18 -11.31
CA ARG A 42 7.25 -10.59 -12.14
C ARG A 42 6.14 -9.56 -12.09
N ILE A 43 5.70 -9.17 -10.88
CA ILE A 43 4.64 -8.18 -10.67
C ILE A 43 5.01 -6.87 -11.36
N LYS A 44 6.23 -6.36 -11.10
CA LYS A 44 6.75 -5.13 -11.72
C LYS A 44 6.73 -5.19 -13.23
N LYS A 45 7.13 -6.30 -13.85
CA LYS A 45 7.11 -6.48 -15.31
C LYS A 45 5.69 -6.49 -15.88
N GLU A 46 4.74 -7.08 -15.17
CA GLU A 46 3.37 -7.21 -15.63
C GLU A 46 2.56 -5.92 -15.52
N GLU A 47 2.90 -5.06 -14.56
CA GLU A 47 2.35 -3.71 -14.44
C GLU A 47 0.81 -3.66 -14.29
N LYS A 48 0.22 -4.73 -13.74
CA LYS A 48 -1.23 -4.96 -13.63
C LYS A 48 -1.59 -5.75 -12.36
N ILE A 49 -2.82 -5.54 -11.87
CA ILE A 49 -3.41 -6.34 -10.78
C ILE A 49 -4.16 -7.53 -11.37
N LYS A 50 -3.64 -8.75 -11.15
CA LYS A 50 -4.24 -9.99 -11.69
C LYS A 50 -4.53 -11.05 -10.63
N ASP A 51 -3.84 -10.96 -9.51
CA ASP A 51 -3.86 -11.95 -8.44
C ASP A 51 -3.70 -11.24 -7.08
N LYS A 52 -3.79 -12.02 -6.00
CA LYS A 52 -3.69 -11.49 -4.63
C LYS A 52 -2.33 -10.85 -4.34
N GLU A 53 -1.27 -11.36 -4.95
CA GLU A 53 0.11 -10.91 -4.76
C GLU A 53 0.36 -9.54 -5.39
N SER A 54 0.03 -9.41 -6.68
CA SER A 54 0.06 -8.15 -7.43
C SER A 54 -0.87 -7.12 -6.81
N PHE A 55 -2.07 -7.52 -6.36
CA PHE A 55 -2.96 -6.64 -5.61
C PHE A 55 -2.29 -6.09 -4.34
N ALA A 56 -1.75 -6.96 -3.49
CA ALA A 56 -1.12 -6.54 -2.24
C ALA A 56 0.04 -5.57 -2.49
N TYR A 57 0.90 -5.90 -3.46
CA TYR A 57 2.01 -5.05 -3.86
C TYR A 57 1.56 -3.68 -4.36
N TYR A 58 0.63 -3.61 -5.32
CA TYR A 58 0.16 -2.34 -5.86
C TYR A 58 -0.69 -1.54 -4.88
N ALA A 59 -1.40 -2.18 -3.94
CA ALA A 59 -2.04 -1.48 -2.83
C ALA A 59 -1.02 -0.71 -1.97
N GLY A 60 0.18 -1.26 -1.78
CA GLY A 60 1.30 -0.57 -1.13
C GLY A 60 1.77 0.66 -1.92
N GLN A 61 1.93 0.52 -3.24
CA GLN A 61 2.31 1.65 -4.11
C GLN A 61 1.25 2.75 -4.15
N ILE A 62 -0.04 2.37 -4.18
CA ILE A 62 -1.19 3.29 -4.11
C ILE A 62 -1.19 4.02 -2.77
N ALA A 63 -1.01 3.31 -1.65
CA ALA A 63 -0.95 3.93 -0.34
C ALA A 63 0.19 4.95 -0.27
N TYR A 64 1.40 4.59 -0.73
CA TYR A 64 2.53 5.52 -0.79
C TYR A 64 2.20 6.77 -1.62
N TYR A 65 1.65 6.59 -2.83
CA TYR A 65 1.31 7.69 -3.72
C TYR A 65 0.28 8.64 -3.11
N LEU A 66 -0.78 8.10 -2.52
CA LEU A 66 -1.83 8.89 -1.86
C LEU A 66 -1.27 9.66 -0.66
N LEU A 67 -0.48 9.02 0.20
CA LEU A 67 0.14 9.68 1.35
C LEU A 67 1.08 10.82 0.92
N ASN A 68 1.78 10.64 -0.21
CA ASN A 68 2.66 11.67 -0.74
C ASN A 68 1.92 12.91 -1.27
N GLN A 69 0.61 12.82 -1.52
CA GLN A 69 -0.23 13.98 -1.88
C GLN A 69 -0.54 14.91 -0.70
N SER A 70 -0.27 14.47 0.54
CA SER A 70 -0.40 15.32 1.72
C SER A 70 0.43 16.61 1.58
N LYS A 71 -0.11 17.73 2.03
CA LYS A 71 0.62 19.01 2.15
C LYS A 71 1.20 19.25 3.54
N SER A 72 1.11 18.26 4.44
CA SER A 72 1.73 18.32 5.76
C SER A 72 3.22 18.62 5.63
N ALA A 73 3.74 19.52 6.47
CA ALA A 73 5.16 19.79 6.57
C ALA A 73 5.95 18.56 7.08
N GLU A 74 5.30 17.73 7.89
CA GLU A 74 5.88 16.49 8.42
C GLU A 74 5.25 15.29 7.69
N LYS A 75 6.00 14.73 6.73
CA LYS A 75 5.70 13.45 6.08
C LYS A 75 6.69 12.41 6.61
N THR A 76 6.22 11.55 7.50
CA THR A 76 7.03 10.48 8.07
C THR A 76 6.35 9.14 7.84
N HIS A 77 7.09 8.05 8.00
CA HIS A 77 6.52 6.71 7.87
C HIS A 77 5.44 6.38 8.92
N ALA A 78 5.25 7.20 9.96
CA ALA A 78 4.10 7.08 10.86
C ALA A 78 2.76 7.16 10.11
N MET A 79 2.72 7.78 8.93
CA MET A 79 1.51 7.83 8.10
C MET A 79 1.04 6.46 7.60
N ILE A 80 1.88 5.41 7.65
CA ILE A 80 1.49 4.03 7.30
C ILE A 80 0.80 3.28 8.44
N GLU A 81 0.88 3.78 9.68
CA GLU A 81 0.29 3.12 10.86
C GLU A 81 -1.13 2.56 10.65
N PRO A 82 -2.02 3.25 9.91
CA PRO A 82 -3.36 2.73 9.70
C PRO A 82 -3.46 1.44 8.87
N PHE A 83 -2.40 1.04 8.17
CA PHE A 83 -2.36 -0.17 7.35
C PHE A 83 -1.81 -1.40 8.08
N ILE A 84 -1.20 -1.22 9.26
CA ILE A 84 -0.50 -2.30 9.98
C ILE A 84 -1.46 -3.43 10.39
N ASN A 85 -2.67 -3.07 10.82
CA ASN A 85 -3.63 -4.00 11.43
C ASN A 85 -4.79 -4.40 10.51
N MET A 86 -4.61 -4.25 9.20
CA MET A 86 -5.60 -4.70 8.22
C MET A 86 -5.60 -6.22 8.14
N ASN A 87 -6.76 -6.85 8.31
CA ASN A 87 -6.87 -8.31 8.38
C ASN A 87 -7.54 -8.93 7.15
N ASN A 88 -8.17 -8.12 6.30
CA ASN A 88 -8.77 -8.53 5.04
C ASN A 88 -8.68 -7.39 4.01
N PHE A 89 -8.96 -7.73 2.75
CA PHE A 89 -8.89 -6.80 1.63
C PHE A 89 -9.95 -5.69 1.71
N GLY A 90 -11.14 -5.97 2.26
CA GLY A 90 -12.19 -4.97 2.46
C GLY A 90 -11.77 -3.84 3.41
N LEU A 91 -11.11 -4.15 4.53
CA LEU A 91 -10.58 -3.15 5.47
C LEU A 91 -9.47 -2.32 4.84
N LEU A 92 -8.56 -2.97 4.10
CA LEU A 92 -7.53 -2.28 3.33
C LEU A 92 -8.14 -1.30 2.32
N ALA A 93 -9.18 -1.74 1.60
CA ALA A 93 -9.89 -0.93 0.61
C ALA A 93 -10.56 0.30 1.22
N GLU A 94 -11.27 0.16 2.34
CA GLU A 94 -11.86 1.32 3.04
C GLU A 94 -10.76 2.30 3.48
N ARG A 95 -9.61 1.80 3.95
CA ARG A 95 -8.52 2.71 4.34
C ARG A 95 -7.90 3.46 3.16
N ILE A 96 -7.75 2.80 2.01
CA ILE A 96 -7.29 3.44 0.76
C ILE A 96 -8.31 4.49 0.31
N LYS A 97 -9.61 4.21 0.40
CA LYS A 97 -10.69 5.15 0.06
C LYS A 97 -10.71 6.38 0.96
N GLU A 98 -10.45 6.22 2.26
CA GLU A 98 -10.30 7.34 3.19
C GLU A 98 -9.12 8.25 2.82
N LEU A 99 -7.97 7.65 2.46
CA LEU A 99 -6.83 8.42 1.95
C LEU A 99 -7.16 9.15 0.65
N PHE A 100 -7.78 8.45 -0.31
CA PHE A 100 -8.19 9.06 -1.57
C PHE A 100 -9.13 10.23 -1.34
N ASN A 101 -10.14 10.09 -0.46
CA ASN A 101 -11.04 11.19 -0.14
C ASN A 101 -10.31 12.40 0.48
N SER A 102 -9.29 12.15 1.28
CA SER A 102 -8.47 13.18 1.91
C SER A 102 -7.64 13.95 0.87
N TYR A 103 -7.15 13.27 -0.17
CA TYR A 103 -6.13 13.83 -1.07
C TYR A 103 -6.54 13.97 -2.55
N LYS A 104 -7.73 13.54 -2.94
CA LYS A 104 -8.22 13.60 -4.34
C LYS A 104 -8.14 14.98 -4.98
N HIS A 105 -8.18 16.05 -4.18
CA HIS A 105 -8.04 17.43 -4.64
C HIS A 105 -6.66 17.74 -5.23
N ALA A 106 -5.64 16.92 -4.97
CA ALA A 106 -4.29 17.05 -5.50
C ALA A 106 -4.03 16.17 -6.73
N ILE A 107 -4.96 15.30 -7.11
CA ILE A 107 -4.79 14.33 -8.20
C ILE A 107 -5.58 14.83 -9.41
N PRO A 108 -4.93 15.10 -10.56
CA PRO A 108 -5.63 15.51 -11.78
C PRO A 108 -6.63 14.44 -12.25
N LEU A 109 -7.81 14.86 -12.70
CA LEU A 109 -8.83 13.93 -13.20
C LEU A 109 -8.34 13.11 -14.41
N ASN A 110 -7.42 13.65 -15.21
CA ASN A 110 -6.81 13.00 -16.37
C ASN A 110 -5.50 12.25 -16.05
N ALA A 111 -5.21 11.96 -14.78
CA ALA A 111 -4.06 11.16 -14.38
C ALA A 111 -4.22 9.69 -14.84
N LYS A 112 -3.93 9.43 -16.12
CA LYS A 112 -4.20 8.16 -16.82
C LYS A 112 -3.74 6.93 -16.03
N ARG A 113 -2.47 6.90 -15.63
CA ARG A 113 -1.88 5.76 -14.91
C ARG A 113 -2.52 5.53 -13.54
N PHE A 114 -2.82 6.61 -12.82
CA PHE A 114 -3.56 6.54 -11.56
C PHE A 114 -4.96 5.97 -11.79
N ASN A 115 -5.72 6.51 -12.75
CA ASN A 115 -7.07 6.07 -13.05
C ASN A 115 -7.13 4.59 -13.45
N GLU A 116 -6.19 4.13 -14.28
CA GLU A 116 -6.07 2.73 -14.70
C GLU A 116 -5.82 1.81 -13.49
N MET A 117 -4.77 2.06 -12.71
CA MET A 117 -4.43 1.22 -11.56
C MET A 117 -5.50 1.25 -10.46
N PHE A 118 -6.07 2.42 -10.20
CA PHE A 118 -7.13 2.56 -9.20
C PHE A 118 -8.40 1.82 -9.67
N SER A 119 -8.71 1.85 -10.97
CA SER A 119 -9.80 1.06 -11.55
C SER A 119 -9.55 -0.45 -11.43
N GLU A 120 -8.34 -0.92 -11.77
CA GLU A 120 -7.97 -2.34 -11.62
C GLU A 120 -8.08 -2.81 -10.16
N MET A 121 -7.61 -1.98 -9.22
CA MET A 121 -7.70 -2.27 -7.78
C MET A 121 -9.17 -2.45 -7.35
N TRP A 122 -10.05 -1.52 -7.73
CA TRP A 122 -11.47 -1.61 -7.38
C TRP A 122 -12.19 -2.79 -8.06
N GLY A 123 -11.83 -3.08 -9.32
CA GLY A 123 -12.33 -4.26 -10.02
C GLY A 123 -11.93 -5.56 -9.31
N PHE A 124 -10.67 -5.70 -8.94
CA PHE A 124 -10.18 -6.87 -8.20
C PHE A 124 -10.86 -7.00 -6.82
N LEU A 125 -11.00 -5.88 -6.10
CA LEU A 125 -11.64 -5.85 -4.78
C LEU A 125 -13.12 -6.23 -4.81
N TYR A 126 -13.84 -5.91 -5.89
CA TYR A 126 -15.25 -6.25 -6.03
C TYR A 126 -15.49 -7.75 -5.82
N ASP A 127 -14.63 -8.60 -6.40
CA ASP A 127 -14.71 -10.05 -6.30
C ASP A 127 -14.01 -10.62 -5.07
N ASN A 128 -13.07 -9.88 -4.47
CA ASN A 128 -12.12 -10.42 -3.47
C ASN A 128 -12.16 -9.71 -2.10
N LYS A 129 -13.18 -8.88 -1.80
CA LYS A 129 -13.23 -8.07 -0.56
C LYS A 129 -13.11 -8.88 0.75
N GLU A 130 -13.60 -10.12 0.77
CA GLU A 130 -13.57 -10.99 1.96
C GLU A 130 -12.26 -11.76 2.11
N GLU A 131 -11.33 -11.63 1.15
CA GLU A 131 -10.05 -12.30 1.16
C GLU A 131 -9.21 -11.87 2.38
N LYS A 132 -8.59 -12.84 3.04
CA LYS A 132 -7.72 -12.58 4.19
C LYS A 132 -6.45 -11.89 3.74
N PHE A 133 -6.05 -10.86 4.48
CA PHE A 133 -4.78 -10.20 4.26
C PHE A 133 -3.70 -10.90 5.08
N THR A 134 -3.20 -12.02 4.54
CA THR A 134 -2.23 -12.90 5.22
C THR A 134 -0.89 -12.20 5.43
N ARG A 135 -0.04 -12.79 6.29
CA ARG A 135 1.30 -12.26 6.56
C ARG A 135 2.13 -12.09 5.29
N ASP A 136 2.11 -13.06 4.37
CA ASP A 136 2.90 -12.98 3.13
C ASP A 136 2.40 -11.87 2.19
N LEU A 137 1.08 -11.68 2.13
CA LEU A 137 0.49 -10.57 1.36
C LEU A 137 0.84 -9.22 2.00
N LYS A 138 0.85 -9.13 3.34
CA LYS A 138 1.33 -7.91 4.04
C LYS A 138 2.79 -7.61 3.72
N THR A 139 3.65 -8.64 3.62
CA THR A 139 5.03 -8.45 3.15
C THR A 139 5.06 -7.82 1.76
N LEU A 140 4.27 -8.32 0.82
CA LEU A 140 4.21 -7.77 -0.53
C LEU A 140 3.69 -6.33 -0.55
N PHE A 141 2.70 -6.01 0.29
CA PHE A 141 2.25 -4.63 0.48
C PHE A 141 3.37 -3.72 0.96
N TYR A 142 4.14 -4.13 1.97
CA TYR A 142 5.29 -3.35 2.42
C TYR A 142 6.36 -3.24 1.33
N ALA A 143 6.63 -4.32 0.58
CA ALA A 143 7.56 -4.27 -0.54
C ALA A 143 7.12 -3.23 -1.60
N GLY A 144 5.83 -3.16 -1.92
CA GLY A 144 5.29 -2.14 -2.82
C GLY A 144 5.35 -0.74 -2.24
N TYR A 145 5.00 -0.57 -0.96
CA TYR A 145 5.06 0.73 -0.28
C TYR A 145 6.47 1.31 -0.21
N PHE A 146 7.46 0.47 0.12
CA PHE A 146 8.86 0.88 0.22
C PHE A 146 9.58 0.95 -1.13
N ASN A 147 9.03 0.38 -2.21
CA ASN A 147 9.56 0.58 -3.56
C ASN A 147 9.16 1.94 -4.16
N SER A 148 9.42 3.02 -3.42
CA SER A 148 9.04 4.38 -3.79
C SER A 148 9.79 4.92 -5.02
N ASN A 149 11.04 4.50 -5.21
CA ASN A 149 11.89 4.95 -6.33
C ASN A 149 11.40 4.43 -7.69
N GLU A 150 10.71 3.29 -7.71
CA GLU A 150 10.11 2.69 -8.90
C GLU A 150 8.58 2.66 -8.80
N ASN A 151 8.00 3.60 -8.06
CA ASN A 151 6.56 3.68 -7.92
C ASN A 151 5.91 3.94 -9.28
N ILE A 152 4.89 3.15 -9.61
CA ILE A 152 4.19 3.11 -10.89
C ILE A 152 3.57 4.45 -11.31
N PHE A 153 3.35 5.36 -10.35
CA PHE A 153 2.80 6.70 -10.61
C PHE A 153 3.86 7.79 -10.78
N TYR A 154 5.12 7.51 -10.42
CA TYR A 154 6.25 8.43 -10.56
C TYR A 154 7.28 7.97 -11.60
N ALA A 155 7.26 6.68 -11.98
CA ALA A 155 8.05 6.17 -13.08
C ALA A 155 7.73 7.01 -14.33
N SER A 156 8.67 7.88 -14.70
CA SER A 156 8.53 8.74 -15.86
C SER A 156 8.31 7.86 -17.09
N SER A 157 7.37 8.28 -17.92
CA SER A 157 7.31 7.88 -19.32
C SER A 157 8.70 8.04 -19.93
N LYS A 158 9.43 6.92 -20.09
CA LYS A 158 10.61 6.84 -20.97
C LYS A 158 10.24 6.97 -22.45
N GLU A 159 9.00 7.30 -22.77
CA GLU A 159 8.53 7.65 -24.10
C GLU A 159 8.39 9.18 -24.19
N GLY A 160 9.50 9.84 -24.54
CA GLY A 160 9.55 11.29 -24.71
C GLY A 160 10.86 11.83 -25.29
N GLU A 161 11.84 10.97 -25.61
CA GLU A 161 13.03 11.35 -26.38
C GLU A 161 13.12 10.46 -27.64
N LYS A 162 12.36 10.83 -28.67
CA LYS A 162 12.67 10.53 -30.07
C LYS A 162 12.23 11.70 -30.95
#